data_AF-A0A9D1G4C9-F1
#
_entry.id   AF-A0A9D1G4C9-F1
#
_cell.length_a   1.000
_cell.length_b   1.000
_cell.length_c   1.000
_cell.angle_alpha   90.00
_cell.angle_beta   90.00
_cell.angle_gamma   90.00
#
_symmetry.space_group_name_H-M   'P 1'
#
loop_
_entity.id
_entity.type
_entity.pdbx_description
1 polymer ?
#
loop_
_entity_poly.entity_id
_entity_poly.type
_entity_poly.pdbx_seq_one_letter_code
_entity_poly.pdbx_strand_id
1 'polypeptide(L)' 'MEVVMVEPGKEARIAEIGSDLKSLQAAVGGYIEAAYFFDDPVALICNEEGKVYGLPYNRAVRDEAG' A
#
# COMPACT_ATOMS: atom_id res chain seq x y z
N MET A 1 -7.13 -9.53 8.78
CA MET A 1 -6.84 -8.18 9.29
C MET A 1 -7.57 -7.17 8.45
N GLU A 2 -8.12 -6.15 9.08
CA GLU A 2 -8.77 -5.04 8.38
C GLU A 2 -7.72 -4.04 7.90
N VAL A 3 -7.85 -3.58 6.65
CA VAL A 3 -6.95 -2.61 6.01
C VAL A 3 -7.72 -1.59 5.20
N VAL A 4 -7.11 -0.43 4.95
CA VAL A 4 -7.55 0.51 3.92
C VAL A 4 -6.86 0.13 2.61
N MET A 5 -7.61 -0.47 1.69
CA MET A 5 -7.13 -0.82 0.36
C MET A 5 -7.20 0.40 -0.56
N VAL A 6 -6.08 0.75 -1.18
CA VAL A 6 -5.99 1.86 -2.15
C VAL A 6 -5.49 1.28 -3.47
N GLU A 7 -6.41 1.00 -4.39
CA GLU A 7 -6.06 0.48 -5.73
C GLU A 7 -5.90 1.64 -6.74
N PRO A 8 -5.09 1.49 -7.80
CA PRO A 8 -4.93 2.54 -8.81
C PRO A 8 -6.26 2.90 -9.48
N GLY A 9 -6.58 4.21 -9.48
CA GLY A 9 -7.79 4.74 -10.10
C GLY A 9 -9.11 4.38 -9.40
N LYS A 10 -9.06 3.79 -8.20
CA LYS A 10 -10.26 3.44 -7.42
C LYS A 10 -10.33 4.26 -6.12
N GLU A 11 -11.55 4.40 -5.60
CA GLU A 11 -11.74 4.95 -4.26
C GLU A 11 -11.16 4.00 -3.20
N ALA A 12 -10.68 4.59 -2.10
CA ALA A 12 -10.17 3.81 -0.99
C ALA A 12 -11.33 3.09 -0.30
N ARG A 13 -11.11 1.84 0.11
CA ARG A 13 -12.12 1.02 0.77
C ARG A 13 -11.54 0.22 1.91
N ILE A 14 -12.36 -0.08 2.90
CA ILE A 14 -12.02 -1.06 3.91
C ILE A 14 -12.08 -2.46 3.29
N ALA A 15 -11.09 -3.29 3.58
CA ALA A 15 -11.03 -4.68 3.14
C ALA A 15 -10.44 -5.58 4.22
N GLU A 16 -10.85 -6.84 4.23
CA GLU A 16 -10.19 -7.87 5.03
C GLU A 16 -9.19 -8.64 4.16
N ILE A 17 -7.96 -8.77 4.65
CA ILE A 17 -6.91 -9.60 4.04
C ILE A 17 -6.28 -10.52 5.10
N GLY A 18 -5.59 -11.58 4.67
CA GLY A 18 -4.77 -12.38 5.58
C GLY A 18 -3.59 -11.57 6.12
N SER A 19 -3.13 -11.89 7.33
CA SER A 19 -2.00 -11.20 7.98
C SER A 19 -0.64 -11.85 7.69
N ASP A 20 -0.62 -12.95 6.93
CA ASP A 20 0.62 -13.61 6.53
C ASP A 20 1.27 -12.91 5.32
N LEU A 21 2.57 -13.13 5.15
CA LEU A 21 3.36 -12.53 4.07
C LEU A 21 2.74 -12.81 2.70
N LYS A 22 2.23 -14.02 2.47
CA LYS A 22 1.65 -14.43 1.19
C LYS A 22 0.41 -13.60 0.85
N SER A 23 -0.43 -13.32 1.84
CA SER A 23 -1.63 -12.50 1.70
C SER A 23 -1.30 -11.05 1.40
N LEU A 24 -0.27 -10.50 2.07
CA LEU A 24 0.24 -9.15 1.78
C LEU A 24 0.81 -9.05 0.35
N GLN A 25 1.63 -10.02 -0.05
CA GLN A 25 2.20 -10.10 -1.41
C GLN A 25 1.12 -10.23 -2.48
N ALA A 26 0.07 -11.02 -2.22
CA ALA A 26 -1.09 -11.13 -3.11
C ALA A 26 -1.85 -9.80 -3.23
N ALA A 27 -1.96 -9.05 -2.14
CA ALA A 27 -2.63 -7.75 -2.11
C ALA A 27 -1.86 -6.68 -2.91
N VAL A 28 -0.53 -6.63 -2.82
CA VAL A 28 0.30 -5.64 -3.54
C VAL A 28 0.77 -6.10 -4.92
N GLY A 29 0.55 -7.38 -5.27
CA GLY A 29 0.93 -7.95 -6.56
C GLY A 29 2.44 -8.18 -6.74
N GLY A 30 3.16 -8.53 -5.67
CA GLY A 30 4.62 -8.72 -5.71
C GLY A 30 5.26 -8.80 -4.33
N TYR A 31 6.57 -8.58 -4.25
CA TYR A 31 7.24 -8.37 -2.98
C TYR A 31 6.80 -7.07 -2.32
N ILE A 32 6.86 -7.04 -1.00
CA ILE A 32 6.34 -5.95 -0.19
C ILE A 32 7.45 -5.03 0.27
N GLU A 33 7.17 -3.74 0.25
CA GLU A 33 7.93 -2.73 0.99
C GLU A 33 7.00 -2.09 2.02
N ALA A 34 7.53 -1.84 3.22
CA ALA A 34 6.82 -1.13 4.28
C ALA A 34 7.40 0.29 4.40
N ALA A 35 6.55 1.30 4.27
CA ALA A 35 6.92 2.70 4.42
C ALA A 35 6.16 3.36 5.59
N TYR A 36 6.88 4.09 6.43
CA TYR A 36 6.39 4.69 7.67
C TYR A 36 6.43 6.21 7.54
N PHE A 37 5.37 6.79 6.97
CA PHE A 37 5.27 8.23 6.73
C PHE A 37 4.51 8.99 7.82
N PHE A 38 3.87 8.27 8.75
CA PHE A 38 2.98 8.84 9.74
C PHE A 38 3.56 8.65 11.14
N ASP A 39 3.28 9.60 12.04
CA ASP A 39 3.62 9.48 13.46
C ASP A 39 2.74 8.45 14.18
N ASP A 40 1.53 8.24 13.66
CA ASP A 40 0.65 7.17 14.09
C ASP A 40 1.30 5.79 13.82
N PRO A 41 0.98 4.76 14.62
CA PRO A 41 1.55 3.41 14.48
C PRO A 41 0.95 2.66 13.29
N VAL A 42 1.10 3.22 12.09
CA VAL A 42 0.56 2.72 10.82
C VAL A 42 1.67 2.67 9.76
N ALA A 43 1.60 1.68 8.89
CA ALA A 43 2.54 1.49 7.79
C ALA A 43 1.79 1.40 6.47
N LEU A 44 2.37 1.96 5.41
CA LEU A 44 1.96 1.67 4.05
C LEU A 44 2.68 0.41 3.59
N ILE A 45 1.90 -0.56 3.10
CA ILE A 45 2.43 -1.76 2.47
C ILE A 45 2.17 -1.64 0.97
N CYS A 46 3.24 -1.63 0.18
CA CYS A 46 3.18 -1.46 -1.27
C CYS A 46 4.07 -2.47 -2.00
N ASN A 47 3.99 -2.46 -3.33
CA ASN A 47 4.85 -3.27 -4.18
C ASN A 47 6.27 -2.69 -4.22
N GLU A 48 7.26 -3.47 -3.76
CA GLU A 48 8.68 -3.07 -3.65
C GLU A 48 9.26 -2.58 -4.99
N GLU A 49 8.95 -3.27 -6.09
CA GLU A 49 9.51 -2.95 -7.41
C GLU A 49 8.56 -2.11 -8.27
N GLY A 50 7.44 -1.65 -7.70
CA GLY A 50 6.36 -1.01 -8.47
C GLY A 50 6.81 0.24 -9.23
N LYS A 51 7.70 1.04 -8.63
CA LYS A 51 8.28 2.22 -9.31
C LYS A 51 9.25 1.82 -10.42
N VAL A 52 10.10 0.81 -10.17
CA VAL A 52 11.11 0.32 -11.12
C VAL A 52 10.45 -0.24 -12.38
N TYR A 53 9.31 -0.91 -12.23
CA TYR A 53 8.55 -1.46 -13.36
C TYR A 53 7.46 -0.54 -13.90
N GLY A 54 7.31 0.67 -13.36
CA GLY A 54 6.30 1.63 -13.83
C GLY A 54 4.86 1.15 -13.64
N LEU A 55 4.57 0.44 -12.55
CA LEU A 55 3.20 0.07 -12.20
C LEU A 55 2.33 1.34 -11.99
N PRO A 56 1.02 1.27 -12.25
CA PRO A 56 0.12 2.40 -12.03
C PRO A 56 0.16 2.88 -10.57
N TYR A 57 0.25 4.19 -10.38
CA TYR A 57 0.26 4.79 -9.04
C TYR A 57 -1.11 4.73 -8.35
N ASN A 58 -1.11 4.39 -7.06
CA ASN A 58 -2.32 4.34 -6.22
C ASN A 58 -2.74 5.74 -5.76
N ARG A 59 -1.85 6.41 -5.01
CA ARG A 59 -2.04 7.76 -4.46
C ARG A 59 -0.69 8.36 -4.07
N ALA A 60 -0.57 9.69 -4.18
CA ALA A 60 0.57 10.40 -3.63
C ALA A 60 0.44 10.53 -2.10
N VAL A 61 1.54 10.30 -1.39
CA VAL A 61 1.70 10.70 0.01
C VAL A 61 2.36 12.07 -0.01
N ARG A 62 1.79 13.04 0.71
CA ARG A 62 2.22 14.44 0.73
C ARG A 62 2.33 14.90 2.17
N ASP A 63 3.26 15.81 2.43
CA ASP A 63 3.37 16.49 3.71
C ASP A 63 2.53 17.78 3.71
N GLU A 64 2.70 18.62 4.73
CA GLU A 64 1.97 19.89 4.86
C GLU A 64 2.26 20.89 3.74
N ALA A 65 3.39 20.75 3.02
CA ALA A 65 3.76 21.59 1.90
C ALA A 65 3.19 21.11 0.55
N GLY A 66 2.56 19.93 0.53
CA GLY A 66 1.86 19.36 -0.63
C GLY A 66 2.70 18.44 -1.48
#